data_AF-A0A821TG19-F1
#
_entry.id   AF-A0A821TG19-F1
#
_cell.length_a   1.000
_cell.length_b   1.000
_cell.length_c   1.000
_cell.angle_alpha   90.00
_cell.angle_beta   90.00
_cell.angle_gamma   90.00
#
_symmetry.space_group_name_H-M   'P 1'
#
loop_
_entity.id
_entity.type
_entity.pdbx_description
1 polymer ?
#
loop_
_entity_poly.entity_id
_entity_poly.type
_entity_poly.pdbx_seq_one_letter_code
_entity_poly.pdbx_strand_id
1 'polypeptide(L)'
;MGKEMNDLLKQCIDLPQIKVNDDVDQIIQKSQTFPIPFPVNKTRLEPLRERKPIEREFGSSIEKTLYCNMTVPEFIDRLLKKRAVTFMTKKDTYKLLTGETGNGGWEQVGTLQQKPPLELETCYSYDEIKLSAMVYVSGYTECINDGNRYNQGIINEKNVEEDALIIGHIGPRFDRPERME
;
A
#
# COMPACT_ATOMS: atom_id res chain seq x y z
N MET A 1 0.37 21.62 26.74
CA MET A 1 1.22 20.57 26.15
C MET A 1 2.05 19.98 27.28
N GLY A 2 1.73 18.77 27.72
CA GLY A 2 2.46 18.11 28.82
C GLY A 2 3.94 17.95 28.46
N LYS A 3 4.82 18.16 29.44
CA LYS A 3 6.28 18.07 29.23
C LYS A 3 6.68 16.70 28.67
N GLU A 4 6.02 15.65 29.15
CA GLU A 4 6.23 14.26 28.72
C GLU A 4 5.82 14.01 27.25
N MET A 5 4.68 14.53 26.80
CA MET A 5 4.23 14.40 25.40
C MET A 5 5.22 15.08 24.43
N ASN A 6 5.73 16.25 24.80
CA ASN A 6 6.73 16.96 24.01
C ASN A 6 8.06 16.20 23.93
N ASP A 7 8.45 15.56 25.03
CA ASP A 7 9.68 14.78 25.08
C ASP A 7 9.51 13.48 24.26
N LEU A 8 8.32 12.86 24.25
CA LEU A 8 7.98 11.72 23.40
C LEU A 8 8.01 12.10 21.91
N LEU A 9 7.39 13.23 21.53
CA LEU A 9 7.39 13.71 20.15
C LEU A 9 8.80 14.02 19.65
N LYS A 10 9.69 14.54 20.50
CA LYS A 10 11.12 14.73 20.16
C LYS A 10 11.84 13.40 19.97
N GLN A 11 11.54 12.39 20.78
CA GLN A 11 12.10 11.05 20.60
C GLN A 11 11.62 10.39 19.29
N CYS A 12 10.41 10.70 18.84
CA CYS A 12 9.91 10.25 17.54
C CYS A 12 10.64 10.87 16.33
N ILE A 13 11.25 12.05 16.50
CA ILE A 13 12.08 12.71 15.46
C ILE A 13 13.43 11.99 15.31
N ASP A 14 14.00 11.53 16.43
CA ASP A 14 15.29 10.85 16.49
C ASP A 14 15.14 9.31 16.54
N LEU A 15 14.11 8.77 15.87
CA LEU A 15 13.98 7.32 15.76
C LEU A 15 15.18 6.77 14.96
N PRO A 16 15.84 5.71 15.46
CA PRO A 16 16.87 5.04 14.68
C PRO A 16 16.24 4.62 13.36
N GLN A 17 16.97 4.79 12.25
CA GLN A 17 16.48 4.30 10.97
C GLN A 17 16.16 2.83 11.12
N ILE A 18 14.86 2.53 11.12
CA ILE A 18 14.39 1.15 11.10
C ILE A 18 14.96 0.58 9.82
N LYS A 19 15.89 -0.37 9.94
CA LYS A 19 16.17 -1.28 8.85
C LYS A 19 14.88 -2.04 8.63
N VAL A 20 14.09 -1.56 7.68
CA VAL A 20 12.92 -2.29 7.19
C VAL A 20 13.47 -3.64 6.77
N ASN A 21 13.04 -4.69 7.48
CA ASN A 21 13.41 -6.02 7.09
C ASN A 21 12.47 -6.42 5.96
N ASP A 22 12.99 -6.35 4.73
CA ASP A 22 12.29 -6.74 3.50
C ASP A 22 12.15 -8.28 3.39
N ASP A 23 12.55 -9.03 4.42
CA ASP A 23 12.35 -10.49 4.51
C ASP A 23 10.87 -10.83 4.71
N VAL A 24 10.23 -11.24 3.62
CA VAL A 24 8.81 -11.58 3.59
C VAL A 24 8.48 -12.80 4.43
N ASP A 25 9.39 -13.75 4.65
CA ASP A 25 9.10 -14.88 5.55
C ASP A 25 8.98 -14.37 7.00
N GLN A 26 9.78 -13.38 7.39
CA GLN A 26 9.62 -12.71 8.69
C GLN A 26 8.35 -11.86 8.77
N ILE A 27 7.97 -11.17 7.69
CA ILE A 27 6.71 -10.41 7.64
C ILE A 27 5.51 -11.36 7.77
N ILE A 28 5.54 -12.51 7.07
CA ILE A 28 4.54 -13.57 7.19
C ILE A 28 4.47 -14.07 8.63
N GLN A 29 5.60 -14.38 9.25
CA GLN A 29 5.65 -14.86 10.63
C GLN A 29 5.08 -13.82 11.61
N LYS A 30 5.44 -12.54 11.47
CA LYS A 30 4.89 -11.43 12.27
C LYS A 30 3.39 -11.27 12.06
N SER A 31 2.91 -11.39 10.81
CA SER A 31 1.49 -11.39 10.48
C SER A 31 0.74 -12.56 11.13
N GLN A 32 1.38 -13.73 11.27
CA GLN A 32 0.80 -14.87 11.97
C GLN A 32 0.67 -14.65 13.47
N THR A 33 1.60 -13.91 14.08
CA THR A 33 1.57 -13.52 15.49
C THR A 33 0.69 -12.30 15.79
N PHE A 34 -0.04 -11.79 14.80
CA PHE A 34 -0.89 -10.61 14.98
C PHE A 34 -1.99 -10.89 16.02
N PRO A 35 -2.16 -10.01 17.03
CA PRO A 35 -2.96 -10.31 18.22
C PRO A 35 -4.47 -10.43 17.95
N ILE A 36 -4.92 -10.03 16.76
CA ILE A 36 -6.33 -10.10 16.37
C ILE A 36 -6.51 -11.20 15.31
N PRO A 37 -7.34 -12.24 15.58
CA PRO A 37 -7.72 -13.19 14.56
C PRO A 37 -8.56 -12.48 13.51
N PHE A 38 -8.03 -12.36 12.29
CA PHE A 38 -8.79 -11.82 11.17
C PHE A 38 -9.95 -12.78 10.83
N PRO A 39 -11.21 -12.32 10.78
CA PRO A 39 -12.39 -13.17 10.55
C PRO A 39 -12.49 -13.69 9.11
N VAL A 40 -11.53 -13.34 8.24
CA VAL A 40 -11.46 -13.78 6.85
C VAL A 40 -10.18 -14.57 6.65
N ASN A 41 -10.32 -15.88 6.46
CA ASN A 41 -9.24 -16.83 6.16
C ASN A 41 -8.48 -16.54 4.84
N LYS A 42 -8.78 -15.46 4.11
CA LYS A 42 -8.51 -15.36 2.66
C LYS A 42 -7.45 -14.36 2.21
N THR A 43 -6.80 -13.62 3.10
CA THR A 43 -5.85 -12.56 2.68
C THR A 43 -4.66 -12.44 3.62
N ARG A 44 -3.98 -13.57 3.85
CA ARG A 44 -2.58 -13.56 4.31
C ARG A 44 -1.67 -13.65 3.07
N LEU A 45 -0.39 -13.29 3.20
CA LEU A 45 0.57 -13.38 2.10
C LEU A 45 0.81 -14.83 1.63
N GLU A 46 0.48 -15.81 2.47
CA GLU A 46 0.71 -17.24 2.23
C GLU A 46 -0.09 -17.80 1.03
N PRO A 47 -1.43 -17.57 0.90
CA PRO A 47 -2.19 -17.93 -0.31
C PRO A 47 -1.70 -17.30 -1.62
N LEU A 48 -0.99 -16.16 -1.57
CA LEU A 48 -0.41 -15.52 -2.76
C LEU A 48 0.84 -16.25 -3.24
N ARG A 49 1.53 -17.01 -2.37
CA ARG A 49 2.70 -17.81 -2.76
C ARG A 49 2.37 -18.92 -3.75
N GLU A 50 1.16 -19.46 -3.68
CA GLU A 50 0.73 -20.60 -4.49
C GLU A 50 0.22 -20.18 -5.88
N ARG A 51 -0.03 -18.88 -6.10
CA ARG A 51 -0.57 -18.37 -7.36
C ARG A 51 0.56 -17.92 -8.29
N LYS A 52 0.63 -18.50 -9.48
CA LYS A 52 1.49 -17.99 -10.56
C LYS A 52 0.85 -16.74 -11.18
N PRO A 53 1.59 -15.63 -11.37
CA PRO A 53 1.10 -14.47 -12.09
C PRO A 53 0.80 -14.86 -13.55
N ILE A 54 -0.43 -14.61 -14.01
CA ILE A 54 -0.88 -14.93 -15.38
C ILE A 54 -0.07 -14.16 -16.42
N GLU A 55 0.45 -13.00 -16.02
CA GLU A 55 1.28 -12.09 -16.79
C GLU A 55 2.61 -12.73 -17.20
N ARG A 56 3.11 -13.74 -16.45
CA ARG A 56 4.31 -14.50 -16.86
C ARG A 56 4.08 -15.36 -18.09
N GLU A 57 2.86 -15.87 -18.28
CA GLU A 57 2.53 -16.77 -19.38
C GLU A 57 1.91 -15.99 -20.55
N PHE A 58 1.02 -15.05 -20.27
CA PHE A 58 0.19 -14.37 -21.26
C PHE A 58 0.40 -12.86 -21.35
N GLY A 59 1.23 -12.29 -20.46
CA GLY A 59 1.53 -10.85 -20.49
C GLY A 59 2.34 -10.41 -21.70
N SER A 60 2.51 -9.10 -21.83
CA SER A 60 3.37 -8.48 -22.82
C SER A 60 4.84 -8.90 -22.63
N SER A 61 5.71 -8.60 -23.59
CA SER A 61 7.15 -8.82 -23.41
C SER A 61 7.73 -8.03 -22.24
N ILE A 62 7.17 -6.86 -21.92
CA ILE A 62 7.57 -6.02 -20.77
C ILE A 62 7.21 -6.72 -19.46
N GLU A 63 5.96 -7.17 -19.34
CA GLU A 63 5.47 -7.89 -18.16
C GLU A 63 6.23 -9.19 -17.94
N LYS A 64 6.41 -9.98 -19.01
CA LYS A 64 7.19 -11.22 -18.96
C LYS A 64 8.62 -10.99 -18.50
N THR A 65 9.27 -9.94 -19.01
CA THR A 65 10.64 -9.59 -18.61
C THR A 65 10.70 -9.16 -17.16
N LEU A 66 9.72 -8.38 -16.69
CA LEU A 66 9.68 -7.93 -15.29
C LEU A 66 9.42 -9.09 -14.33
N TYR A 67 8.49 -9.98 -14.66
CA TYR A 67 8.01 -10.99 -13.73
C TYR A 67 8.75 -12.33 -13.82
N CYS A 68 9.50 -12.63 -14.88
CA CYS A 68 10.06 -13.97 -15.12
C CYS A 68 10.86 -14.54 -13.94
N ASN A 69 11.66 -13.68 -13.28
CA ASN A 69 12.52 -14.05 -12.16
C ASN A 69 12.08 -13.47 -10.82
N MET A 70 10.95 -12.75 -10.78
CA MET A 70 10.45 -12.13 -9.57
C MET A 70 9.95 -13.21 -8.61
N THR A 71 10.29 -13.11 -7.34
CA THR A 71 9.74 -13.96 -6.28
C THR A 71 8.44 -13.33 -5.75
N VAL A 72 7.63 -14.11 -5.03
CA VAL A 72 6.43 -13.57 -4.37
C VAL A 72 6.81 -12.46 -3.37
N PRO A 73 7.86 -12.62 -2.55
CA PRO A 73 8.38 -11.53 -1.74
C PRO A 73 8.66 -10.23 -2.48
N GLU A 74 9.43 -10.29 -3.56
CA GLU A 74 9.78 -9.12 -4.38
C GLU A 74 8.54 -8.49 -5.03
N PHE A 75 7.55 -9.31 -5.39
CA PHE A 75 6.29 -8.82 -5.91
C PHE A 75 5.49 -8.05 -4.85
N ILE A 76 5.43 -8.54 -3.61
CA ILE A 76 4.80 -7.81 -2.49
C ILE A 76 5.54 -6.51 -2.19
N ASP A 77 6.86 -6.55 -2.16
CA ASP A 77 7.71 -5.37 -2.00
C ASP A 77 7.42 -4.32 -3.07
N ARG A 78 7.27 -4.76 -4.32
CA ARG A 78 6.82 -3.91 -5.42
C ARG A 78 5.41 -3.36 -5.17
N LEU A 79 4.46 -4.19 -4.73
CA LEU A 79 3.10 -3.79 -4.32
C LEU A 79 3.06 -2.85 -3.10
N LEU A 80 4.19 -2.59 -2.43
CA LEU A 80 4.31 -1.58 -1.39
C LEU A 80 5.09 -0.34 -1.88
N LYS A 81 6.18 -0.55 -2.63
CA LYS A 81 7.17 0.48 -3.00
C LYS A 81 6.84 1.26 -4.28
N LYS A 82 6.07 0.69 -5.21
CA LYS A 82 5.74 1.32 -6.52
C LYS A 82 4.34 1.93 -6.59
N ARG A 83 3.70 2.16 -5.44
CA ARG A 83 2.39 2.82 -5.35
C ARG A 83 2.50 4.27 -5.84
N ALA A 84 1.49 4.72 -6.57
CA ALA A 84 1.27 6.15 -6.71
C ALA A 84 0.90 6.74 -5.34
N VAL A 85 1.36 7.96 -5.06
CA VAL A 85 0.92 8.74 -3.89
C VAL A 85 -0.58 9.01 -3.96
N THR A 86 -1.09 9.19 -5.17
CA THR A 86 -2.51 9.40 -5.43
C THR A 86 -2.87 8.71 -6.74
N PHE A 87 -4.00 8.00 -6.76
CA PHE A 87 -4.59 7.42 -7.96
C PHE A 87 -6.11 7.35 -7.78
N MET A 88 -6.83 8.29 -8.40
CA MET A 88 -8.25 8.51 -8.11
C MET A 88 -9.01 9.12 -9.29
N THR A 89 -10.34 9.27 -9.12
CA THR A 89 -11.30 9.81 -10.10
C THR A 89 -11.46 8.98 -11.38
N LYS A 90 -12.55 9.16 -12.13
CA LYS A 90 -12.80 8.48 -13.42
C LYS A 90 -11.73 8.68 -14.51
N LYS A 91 -10.90 9.74 -14.38
CA LYS A 91 -9.84 10.09 -15.34
C LYS A 91 -8.47 9.55 -14.95
N ASP A 92 -8.37 8.74 -13.89
CA ASP A 92 -7.08 8.29 -13.34
C ASP A 92 -6.15 9.47 -13.06
N THR A 93 -6.63 10.43 -12.28
CA THR A 93 -5.76 11.49 -11.78
C THR A 93 -4.75 10.88 -10.83
N TYR A 94 -3.47 11.13 -11.10
CA TYR A 94 -2.38 10.51 -10.37
C TYR A 94 -1.31 11.50 -9.91
N LYS A 95 -0.60 11.09 -8.86
CA LYS A 95 0.68 11.65 -8.42
C LYS A 95 1.63 10.50 -8.10
N LEU A 96 2.77 10.44 -8.78
CA LEU A 96 3.79 9.41 -8.54
C LEU A 96 4.68 9.77 -7.34
N LEU A 97 5.42 8.78 -6.81
CA LEU A 97 6.39 9.00 -5.72
C LEU A 97 7.52 9.95 -6.12
N THR A 98 7.87 9.94 -7.40
CA THR A 98 8.84 10.84 -8.04
C THR A 98 8.33 12.27 -8.20
N GLY A 99 7.02 12.50 -7.98
CA GLY A 99 6.39 13.82 -7.93
C GLY A 99 5.60 14.22 -9.17
N GLU A 100 5.74 13.51 -10.28
CA GLU A 100 5.00 13.73 -11.51
C GLU A 100 3.49 13.54 -11.29
N THR A 101 2.71 14.39 -11.92
CA THR A 101 1.26 14.39 -11.83
C THR A 101 0.65 14.35 -13.21
N GLY A 102 -0.52 13.71 -13.34
CA GLY A 102 -1.22 13.67 -14.62
C GLY A 102 -2.61 13.09 -14.52
N ASN A 103 -3.20 12.82 -15.69
CA ASN A 103 -4.45 12.11 -15.83
C ASN A 103 -4.41 11.18 -17.06
N GLY A 104 -5.10 10.05 -16.98
CA GLY A 104 -5.20 9.05 -18.03
C GLY A 104 -3.87 8.37 -18.38
N GLY A 105 -3.89 7.52 -19.42
CA GLY A 105 -2.71 6.82 -19.93
C GLY A 105 -2.31 5.58 -19.14
N TRP A 106 -2.95 5.34 -17.99
CA TRP A 106 -2.64 4.22 -17.09
C TRP A 106 -2.90 2.85 -17.70
N GLU A 107 -3.80 2.77 -18.69
CA GLU A 107 -4.12 1.54 -19.43
C GLU A 107 -2.96 1.02 -20.25
N GLN A 108 -1.99 1.89 -20.56
CA GLN A 108 -0.83 1.51 -21.35
C GLN A 108 0.31 0.97 -20.47
N VAL A 109 0.23 1.11 -19.14
CA VAL A 109 1.29 0.62 -18.24
C VAL A 109 1.39 -0.91 -18.36
N GLY A 110 2.58 -1.39 -18.72
CA GLY A 110 2.82 -2.81 -18.98
C GLY A 110 2.57 -3.25 -20.42
N THR A 111 2.07 -2.37 -21.29
CA THR A 111 1.96 -2.65 -22.74
C THR A 111 3.17 -2.08 -23.50
N LEU A 112 3.31 -2.47 -24.78
CA LEU A 112 4.34 -1.90 -25.67
C LEU A 112 4.13 -0.41 -25.96
N GLN A 113 2.97 0.13 -25.59
CA GLN A 113 2.60 1.54 -25.77
C GLN A 113 2.77 2.37 -24.50
N GLN A 114 3.30 1.78 -23.41
CA GLN A 114 3.65 2.53 -22.21
C GLN A 114 4.60 3.68 -22.54
N LYS A 115 4.52 4.77 -21.77
CA LYS A 115 5.34 5.97 -21.98
C LYS A 115 5.71 6.59 -20.64
N PRO A 116 6.92 7.18 -20.51
CA PRO A 116 7.27 7.94 -19.31
C PRO A 116 6.23 9.03 -19.01
N PRO A 117 5.87 9.27 -17.72
CA PRO A 117 6.40 8.59 -16.53
C PRO A 117 5.65 7.30 -16.15
N LEU A 118 4.67 6.89 -16.94
CA LEU A 118 3.79 5.74 -16.70
C LEU A 118 4.34 4.47 -17.35
N GLU A 119 5.31 3.87 -16.69
CA GLU A 119 5.95 2.63 -17.12
C GLU A 119 5.85 1.58 -16.02
N LEU A 120 5.74 0.31 -16.41
CA LEU A 120 5.58 -0.78 -15.45
C LEU A 120 6.75 -0.83 -14.46
N GLU A 121 7.95 -0.40 -14.85
CA GLU A 121 9.09 -0.35 -13.94
C GLU A 121 8.90 0.64 -12.77
N THR A 122 8.18 1.74 -13.02
CA THR A 122 8.05 2.87 -12.09
C THR A 122 6.72 2.91 -11.35
N CYS A 123 5.64 2.37 -11.92
CA CYS A 123 4.31 2.35 -11.32
C CYS A 123 3.54 1.06 -11.63
N TYR A 124 2.35 0.93 -11.05
CA TYR A 124 1.49 -0.24 -11.23
C TYR A 124 0.78 -0.33 -12.57
N SER A 125 0.63 -1.55 -13.08
CA SER A 125 -0.46 -1.85 -14.02
C SER A 125 -1.82 -1.88 -13.33
N TYR A 126 -2.91 -1.89 -14.09
CA TYR A 126 -4.26 -2.06 -13.53
C TYR A 126 -4.42 -3.35 -12.71
N ASP A 127 -3.81 -4.44 -13.16
CA ASP A 127 -3.90 -5.72 -12.47
C ASP A 127 -3.13 -5.71 -11.15
N GLU A 128 -1.97 -5.04 -11.11
CA GLU A 128 -1.25 -4.80 -9.86
C GLU A 128 -2.05 -3.93 -8.89
N ILE A 129 -2.82 -2.96 -9.36
CA ILE A 129 -3.68 -2.17 -8.46
C ILE A 129 -4.79 -3.03 -7.85
N LYS A 130 -5.43 -3.90 -8.64
CA LYS A 130 -6.44 -4.85 -8.13
C LYS A 130 -5.84 -5.79 -7.08
N LEU A 131 -4.64 -6.31 -7.33
CA LEU A 131 -3.92 -7.15 -6.37
C LEU A 131 -3.51 -6.37 -5.12
N SER A 132 -3.09 -5.11 -5.27
CA SER A 132 -2.71 -4.25 -4.15
C SER A 132 -3.87 -4.02 -3.17
N ALA A 133 -5.12 -4.07 -3.63
CA ALA A 133 -6.31 -3.94 -2.79
C ALA A 133 -6.49 -5.09 -1.79
N MET A 134 -5.78 -6.19 -1.99
CA MET A 134 -5.74 -7.34 -1.08
C MET A 134 -4.63 -7.23 -0.02
N VAL A 135 -3.80 -6.19 -0.09
CA VAL A 135 -2.68 -5.94 0.82
C VAL A 135 -3.05 -4.83 1.80
N TYR A 136 -3.05 -5.15 3.10
CA TYR A 136 -3.40 -4.23 4.18
C TYR A 136 -2.21 -3.98 5.09
N VAL A 137 -2.14 -2.77 5.64
CA VAL A 137 -1.11 -2.37 6.61
C VAL A 137 -1.82 -2.03 7.91
N SER A 138 -1.27 -2.50 9.03
CA SER A 138 -1.76 -2.15 10.36
C SER A 138 -0.63 -1.65 11.23
N GLY A 139 -0.95 -0.80 12.19
CA GLY A 139 0.02 -0.24 13.12
C GLY A 139 -0.64 0.25 14.40
N TYR A 140 0.04 0.02 15.52
CA TYR A 140 -0.30 0.67 16.78
C TYR A 140 -0.17 2.18 16.63
N THR A 141 -1.15 2.90 17.15
CA THR A 141 -1.25 4.35 17.02
C THR A 141 -1.72 4.93 18.35
N GLU A 142 -0.94 5.87 18.85
CA GLU A 142 -1.31 6.77 19.94
C GLU A 142 -2.23 7.85 19.39
N CYS A 143 -3.50 7.78 19.73
CA CYS A 143 -4.54 8.67 19.27
C CYS A 143 -4.60 9.91 20.16
N ILE A 144 -4.34 11.07 19.55
CA ILE A 144 -4.37 12.36 20.24
C ILE A 144 -5.76 13.01 20.27
N ASN A 145 -6.75 12.43 19.58
CA ASN A 145 -8.13 12.90 19.50
C ASN A 145 -9.09 11.80 19.02
N ASP A 146 -10.38 12.14 18.90
CA ASP A 146 -11.46 11.23 18.53
C ASP A 146 -11.51 10.84 17.03
N GLY A 147 -10.55 11.28 16.22
CA GLY A 147 -10.53 10.99 14.78
C GLY A 147 -11.59 11.72 13.95
N ASN A 148 -12.32 12.70 14.51
CA ASN A 148 -13.28 13.49 13.74
C ASN A 148 -12.59 14.18 12.56
N ARG A 149 -13.17 14.09 11.34
CA ARG A 149 -12.58 14.69 10.13
C ARG A 149 -12.33 16.20 10.19
N TYR A 150 -12.96 16.90 11.15
CA TYR A 150 -12.80 18.33 11.38
C TYR A 150 -11.96 18.66 12.63
N ASN A 151 -11.31 17.67 13.26
CA ASN A 151 -10.49 17.88 14.46
C ASN A 151 -9.20 18.67 14.20
N GLN A 152 -8.77 18.77 12.93
CA GLN A 152 -7.58 19.53 12.49
C GLN A 152 -6.27 19.13 13.21
N GLY A 153 -6.18 17.91 13.75
CA GLY A 153 -5.03 17.45 14.53
C GLY A 153 -4.92 18.12 15.90
N ILE A 154 -5.98 18.77 16.38
CA ILE A 154 -6.03 19.35 17.73
C ILE A 154 -6.11 18.22 18.75
N ILE A 155 -5.31 18.32 19.81
CA ILE A 155 -5.28 17.34 20.90
C ILE A 155 -6.57 17.46 21.71
N ASN A 156 -7.21 16.32 21.97
CA ASN A 156 -8.35 16.18 22.87
C ASN A 156 -8.10 15.02 23.83
N GLU A 157 -8.06 15.30 25.14
CA GLU A 157 -7.81 14.31 26.20
C GLU A 157 -9.11 13.78 26.82
N LYS A 158 -10.28 14.28 26.39
CA LYS A 158 -11.57 13.89 26.96
C LYS A 158 -12.30 12.88 26.07
N ASN A 159 -12.60 11.71 26.63
CA ASN A 159 -13.33 10.61 25.97
C ASN A 159 -12.68 10.18 24.65
N VAL A 160 -11.36 10.08 24.64
CA VAL A 160 -10.59 9.63 23.49
C VAL A 160 -9.97 8.29 23.82
N GLU A 161 -10.06 7.35 22.88
CA GLU A 161 -9.28 6.12 22.93
C GLU A 161 -7.82 6.49 22.64
N GLU A 162 -6.93 6.34 23.61
CA GLU A 162 -5.51 6.69 23.47
C GLU A 162 -4.75 5.62 22.69
N ASP A 163 -5.01 4.35 22.99
CA ASP A 163 -4.37 3.20 22.34
C ASP A 163 -5.26 2.63 21.24
N ALA A 164 -4.84 2.77 19.98
CA ALA A 164 -5.56 2.21 18.84
C ALA A 164 -4.67 1.33 17.97
N LEU A 165 -5.29 0.37 17.31
CA LEU A 165 -4.71 -0.33 16.18
C LEU A 165 -5.39 0.15 14.89
N ILE A 166 -4.69 0.96 14.11
CA ILE A 166 -5.21 1.45 12.84
C ILE A 166 -4.89 0.42 11.75
N ILE A 167 -5.91 0.06 10.96
CA ILE A 167 -5.77 -0.85 9.83
C ILE A 167 -6.20 -0.12 8.55
N GLY A 168 -5.25 0.08 7.63
CA GLY A 168 -5.50 0.68 6.33
C GLY A 168 -6.03 -0.34 5.33
N HIS A 169 -7.29 -0.19 4.94
CA HIS A 169 -7.93 -0.97 3.88
C HIS A 169 -8.14 -0.14 2.61
N ILE A 170 -7.87 -0.74 1.46
CA ILE A 170 -8.18 -0.15 0.16
C ILE A 170 -9.62 -0.51 -0.18
N GLY A 171 -10.47 0.51 -0.29
CA GLY A 171 -11.85 0.36 -0.74
C GLY A 171 -11.97 0.18 -2.25
N PRO A 172 -13.11 -0.32 -2.75
CA PRO A 172 -13.36 -0.46 -4.17
C PRO A 172 -13.46 0.90 -4.86
N ARG A 173 -13.09 0.97 -6.14
CA ARG A 173 -13.15 2.19 -6.95
C ARG A 173 -14.12 2.00 -8.14
N PHE A 174 -15.39 2.29 -7.89
CA PHE A 174 -16.46 2.23 -8.90
C PHE A 174 -16.60 3.48 -9.78
N ASP A 175 -15.59 4.36 -9.79
CA ASP A 175 -15.66 5.62 -10.55
C ASP A 175 -15.21 5.45 -12.02
N ARG A 176 -14.61 4.29 -12.37
CA ARG A 176 -14.12 4.01 -13.72
C ARG A 176 -14.62 2.66 -14.23
N PRO A 177 -15.53 2.65 -15.22
CA PRO A 177 -16.10 1.41 -15.76
C PRO A 177 -15.04 0.45 -16.27
N GLU A 178 -15.25 -0.86 -16.02
CA GLU A 178 -14.45 -1.97 -16.58
C GLU A 178 -12.95 -1.91 -16.24
N ARG A 179 -12.59 -1.29 -15.11
CA ARG A 179 -11.18 -1.17 -14.69
C ARG A 179 -10.93 -1.70 -13.30
N MET A 180 -11.59 -1.18 -12.28
CA MET A 180 -11.30 -1.49 -10.86
C MET A 180 -12.56 -1.74 -10.02
N GLU A 181 -13.53 -2.44 -10.61
CA GLU A 181 -14.77 -2.88 -9.98
C GLU A 181 -14.58 -4.20 -9.22
#